data_AF-A0AAX2MD93-F1
#
_entry.id   AF-A0AAX2MD93-F1
#
_cell.length_a   1.000
_cell.length_b   1.000
_cell.length_c   1.000
_cell.angle_alpha   90.00
_cell.angle_beta   90.00
_cell.angle_gamma   90.00
#
_symmetry.space_group_name_H-M   'P 1'
#
loop_
_entity.id
_entity.type
_entity.pdbx_description
1 polymer ?
#
loop_
_entity_poly.entity_id
_entity_poly.type
_entity_poly.pdbx_seq_one_letter_code
_entity_poly.pdbx_strand_id
1 'polypeptide(L)'
;MVDARSPERFRGVGETIDPVGGHIPGAANRFFMDNLDAGRYKPAARLRAEWEALLGEGFDPAAIVHQCGSGVTACHNLLAMEIAGLPGSRLYPGSWSEWCSDPARPVAR
;
A
#
# COMPACT_ATOMS: atom_id res chain seq x y z
N MET A 1 0.94 6.12 -5.45
CA MET A 1 0.23 5.66 -4.24
C MET A 1 0.43 4.15 -4.11
N VAL A 2 0.49 3.62 -2.89
CA VAL A 2 0.72 2.20 -2.61
C VAL A 2 -0.41 1.63 -1.76
N ASP A 3 -1.07 0.59 -2.27
CA ASP A 3 -2.15 -0.14 -1.61
C ASP A 3 -1.61 -1.32 -0.79
N ALA A 4 -1.89 -1.35 0.51
CA ALA A 4 -1.43 -2.38 1.43
C ALA A 4 -2.36 -3.59 1.59
N ARG A 5 -3.51 -3.61 0.90
CA ARG A 5 -4.46 -4.72 0.93
C ARG A 5 -3.91 -5.93 0.16
N SER A 6 -4.57 -7.07 0.30
CA SER A 6 -4.17 -8.28 -0.43
C SER A 6 -4.33 -8.09 -1.95
N PRO A 7 -3.59 -8.87 -2.77
CA PRO A 7 -3.69 -8.79 -4.23
C PRO A 7 -5.11 -9.05 -4.76
N GLU A 8 -5.91 -9.88 -4.08
CA GLU A 8 -7.31 -10.14 -4.43
C GLU A 8 -8.15 -8.88 -4.25
N ARG A 9 -8.08 -8.25 -3.06
CA ARG A 9 -8.82 -7.02 -2.77
C ARG A 9 -8.41 -5.87 -3.69
N PHE A 10 -7.12 -5.75 -3.97
CA PHE A 10 -6.60 -4.76 -4.93
C PHE A 10 -7.24 -4.95 -6.33
N ARG A 11 -7.36 -6.19 -6.82
CA ARG A 11 -8.04 -6.52 -8.09
C ARG A 11 -9.57 -6.46 -8.01
N GLY A 12 -10.13 -6.16 -6.84
CA GLY A 12 -11.57 -6.15 -6.59
C GLY A 12 -12.22 -7.54 -6.54
N VAL A 13 -11.42 -8.60 -6.31
CA VAL A 13 -11.90 -9.98 -6.17
C VAL A 13 -12.18 -10.27 -4.70
N GLY A 14 -13.40 -10.75 -4.41
CA GLY A 14 -13.78 -11.15 -3.04
C GLY A 14 -13.92 -9.99 -2.06
N GLU A 15 -14.23 -8.78 -2.54
CA GLU A 15 -14.53 -7.64 -1.68
C GLU A 15 -15.88 -7.85 -0.96
N THR A 16 -15.84 -7.84 0.37
CA THR A 16 -17.01 -8.04 1.24
C THR A 16 -17.13 -6.96 2.32
N ILE A 17 -16.14 -6.08 2.42
CA ILE A 17 -16.05 -5.04 3.45
C ILE A 17 -16.60 -3.73 2.88
N ASP A 18 -16.13 -3.34 1.70
CA ASP A 18 -16.42 -2.06 1.06
C ASP A 18 -17.47 -2.22 -0.07
N PRO A 19 -18.26 -1.17 -0.40
CA PRO A 19 -19.35 -1.27 -1.38
C PRO A 19 -18.88 -1.55 -2.82
N VAL A 20 -17.61 -1.27 -3.13
CA VAL A 20 -17.03 -1.47 -4.46
C VAL A 20 -15.67 -2.14 -4.33
N GLY A 21 -15.48 -3.23 -5.08
CA GLY A 21 -14.19 -3.89 -5.27
C GLY A 21 -13.34 -3.19 -6.33
N GLY A 22 -12.04 -3.06 -6.05
CA GLY A 22 -11.03 -2.50 -6.94
C GLY A 22 -9.98 -1.74 -6.16
N HIS A 23 -9.27 -0.84 -6.83
CA HIS A 23 -8.26 0.03 -6.24
C HIS A 23 -8.28 1.43 -6.85
N ILE A 24 -7.55 2.35 -6.22
CA ILE A 24 -7.40 3.72 -6.70
C ILE A 24 -6.53 3.69 -7.98
N PRO A 25 -6.97 4.26 -9.11
CA PRO A 25 -6.21 4.22 -10.36
C PRO A 25 -4.77 4.68 -10.20
N GLY A 26 -3.84 3.92 -10.81
CA GLY A 26 -2.40 4.18 -10.74
C GLY A 26 -1.74 3.81 -9.41
N ALA A 27 -2.46 3.20 -8.47
CA ALA A 27 -1.84 2.65 -7.27
C ALA A 27 -1.05 1.37 -7.61
N ALA A 28 0.12 1.21 -6.99
CA ALA A 28 0.82 -0.07 -6.94
C ALA A 28 0.32 -0.89 -5.75
N ASN A 29 0.41 -2.22 -5.81
CA ASN A 29 0.09 -3.09 -4.67
C ASN A 29 1.37 -3.55 -3.96
N ARG A 30 1.42 -3.33 -2.64
CA ARG A 30 2.42 -3.92 -1.74
C ARG A 30 1.66 -4.48 -0.53
N PHE A 31 1.28 -5.75 -0.59
CA PHE A 31 0.55 -6.38 0.50
C PHE A 31 1.38 -6.30 1.78
N PHE A 32 0.76 -5.83 2.87
CA PHE A 32 1.52 -5.49 4.07
C PHE A 32 2.31 -6.67 4.66
N MET A 33 1.81 -7.90 4.52
CA MET A 33 2.47 -9.11 4.99
C MET A 33 3.74 -9.43 4.19
N ASP A 34 3.88 -8.93 2.96
CA ASP A 34 5.09 -9.12 2.15
C ASP A 34 6.29 -8.39 2.73
N ASN A 35 6.11 -7.50 3.71
CA ASN A 35 7.22 -6.90 4.46
C ASN A 35 7.76 -7.80 5.57
N LEU A 36 7.06 -8.91 5.86
CA LEU A 36 7.35 -9.78 6.98
C LEU A 36 8.00 -11.09 6.52
N ASP A 37 8.81 -11.66 7.40
CA ASP A 37 9.38 -13.00 7.35
C ASP A 37 9.26 -13.61 8.75
N ALA A 38 8.57 -14.75 8.85
CA ALA A 38 8.23 -15.40 10.13
C ALA A 38 7.65 -14.44 11.20
N GLY A 39 6.81 -13.49 10.78
CA GLY A 39 6.16 -12.51 11.66
C GLY A 39 7.03 -11.33 12.10
N ARG A 40 8.25 -11.19 11.56
CA ARG A 40 9.16 -10.06 11.80
C ARG A 40 9.39 -9.30 10.52
N TYR A 41 9.71 -8.01 10.59
CA TYR A 41 10.14 -7.28 9.40
C TYR A 41 11.38 -7.92 8.78
N LYS A 42 11.37 -8.05 7.45
CA LYS A 42 12.53 -8.48 6.67
C LYS A 42 13.73 -7.55 6.95
N PRO A 43 14.97 -8.02 6.73
CA PRO A 43 16.15 -7.17 6.85
C PRO A 43 16.08 -5.91 5.97
N ALA A 44 16.61 -4.79 6.47
CA ALA A 44 16.55 -3.48 5.81
C ALA A 44 16.97 -3.51 4.34
N ALA A 45 18.09 -4.16 4.02
CA ALA A 45 18.59 -4.28 2.65
C ALA A 45 17.60 -5.02 1.71
N ARG A 46 16.92 -6.04 2.21
CA ARG A 46 15.90 -6.77 1.43
C ARG A 46 14.66 -5.92 1.21
N LEU A 47 14.20 -5.21 2.25
CA LEU A 47 13.06 -4.31 2.13
C LEU A 47 13.36 -3.19 1.11
N ARG A 48 14.54 -2.58 1.19
CA ARG A 48 14.98 -1.56 0.23
C ARG A 48 14.94 -2.07 -1.21
N ALA A 49 15.57 -3.21 -1.48
CA ALA A 49 15.61 -3.78 -2.82
C ALA A 49 14.20 -4.09 -3.36
N GLU A 50 13.31 -4.63 -2.52
CA GLU A 50 11.92 -4.91 -2.91
C GLU A 50 11.12 -3.62 -3.17
N TRP A 51 11.34 -2.55 -2.41
CA TRP A 51 10.71 -1.24 -2.63
C TRP A 51 11.20 -0.56 -3.91
N GLU A 52 12.52 -0.56 -4.16
CA GLU A 52 13.12 -0.02 -5.38
C GLU A 52 12.68 -0.82 -6.63
N ALA A 53 12.54 -2.15 -6.52
CA ALA A 53 11.99 -2.96 -7.60
C ALA A 53 10.52 -2.64 -7.92
N LEU A 54 9.72 -2.26 -6.90
CA LEU A 54 8.31 -1.92 -7.07
C LEU A 54 8.12 -0.49 -7.60
N LEU A 55 8.89 0.48 -7.08
CA LEU A 55 8.68 1.91 -7.31
C LEU A 55 9.67 2.52 -8.32
N GLY A 56 10.65 1.74 -8.77
CA GLY A 56 11.78 2.21 -9.57
C GLY A 56 12.93 2.70 -8.69
N GLU A 57 14.14 2.72 -9.24
CA GLU A 57 15.30 3.28 -8.54
C GLU A 57 15.25 4.82 -8.49
N GLY A 58 15.77 5.40 -7.40
CA GLY A 58 15.90 6.86 -7.27
C GLY A 58 14.59 7.63 -7.02
N PHE A 59 13.48 6.94 -6.73
CA PHE A 59 12.24 7.59 -6.32
C PHE A 59 12.42 8.41 -5.03
N ASP A 60 11.63 9.47 -4.87
CA ASP A 60 11.55 10.21 -3.61
C ASP A 60 10.59 9.50 -2.63
N PRO A 61 11.07 8.98 -1.48
CA PRO A 61 10.21 8.34 -0.49
C PRO A 61 9.09 9.25 0.04
N ALA A 62 9.33 10.57 0.14
CA ALA A 62 8.34 11.52 0.65
C ALA A 62 7.16 11.75 -0.33
N ALA A 63 7.37 11.45 -1.61
CA ALA A 63 6.31 11.47 -2.62
C ALA A 63 5.36 10.26 -2.49
N ILE A 64 5.74 9.21 -1.77
CA ILE A 64 4.94 8.01 -1.61
C ILE A 64 3.82 8.23 -0.59
N VAL A 65 2.61 7.85 -0.99
CA VAL A 65 1.41 7.83 -0.14
C VAL A 65 0.91 6.40 -0.03
N HIS A 66 0.75 5.90 1.19
CA HIS A 66 0.22 4.58 1.49
C HIS A 66 -1.26 4.64 1.87
N GLN A 67 -2.00 3.61 1.48
CA GLN A 67 -3.39 3.41 1.84
C GLN A 67 -3.69 1.92 2.01
N CYS A 68 -4.81 1.59 2.66
CA CYS A 68 -5.33 0.23 2.66
C CYS A 68 -6.87 0.20 2.61
N GLY A 69 -7.54 -0.52 3.52
CA GLY A 69 -8.99 -0.37 3.71
C GLY A 69 -9.32 0.93 4.45
N SER A 70 -8.78 1.08 5.66
CA SER A 70 -9.08 2.15 6.62
C SER A 70 -7.82 2.68 7.34
N GLY A 71 -6.68 2.71 6.64
CA GLY A 71 -5.42 3.29 7.12
C GLY A 71 -4.57 2.40 8.04
N VAL A 72 -5.11 1.34 8.64
CA VAL A 72 -4.38 0.53 9.65
C VAL A 72 -3.20 -0.25 9.07
N THR A 73 -3.45 -1.17 8.13
CA THR A 73 -2.38 -2.01 7.56
C THR A 73 -1.42 -1.25 6.67
N ALA A 74 -1.78 -0.06 6.19
CA ALA A 74 -0.87 0.84 5.47
C ALA A 74 0.31 1.29 6.35
N CYS A 75 0.12 1.37 7.68
CA CYS A 75 1.19 1.70 8.63
C CYS A 75 2.34 0.66 8.63
N HIS A 76 2.06 -0.60 8.29
CA HIS A 76 3.12 -1.59 8.13
C HIS A 76 4.05 -1.26 6.94
N ASN A 77 3.49 -0.72 5.85
CA ASN A 77 4.30 -0.31 4.70
C ASN A 77 5.15 0.92 5.04
N LEU A 78 4.59 1.90 5.77
CA LEU A 78 5.35 3.05 6.29
C LEU A 78 6.53 2.59 7.15
N LEU A 79 6.28 1.74 8.14
CA LEU A 79 7.34 1.22 9.00
C LEU A 79 8.38 0.39 8.23
N ALA A 80 7.95 -0.40 7.23
CA ALA A 80 8.88 -1.13 6.38
C ALA A 80 9.79 -0.20 5.54
N MET A 81 9.28 0.94 5.08
CA MET A 81 10.10 1.96 4.39
C MET A 81 11.08 2.64 5.34
N GLU A 82 10.65 2.98 6.56
CA GLU A 82 11.56 3.52 7.59
C GLU A 82 12.70 2.55 7.91
N ILE A 83 12.40 1.26 8.09
CA ILE A 83 13.41 0.21 8.32
C ILE A 83 14.36 0.08 7.12
N ALA A 84 13.85 0.24 5.89
CA ALA A 84 14.65 0.22 4.67
C ALA A 84 15.54 1.46 4.48
N GLY A 85 15.44 2.47 5.36
CA GLY A 85 16.13 3.75 5.22
C GLY A 85 15.53 4.63 4.12
N LEU A 86 14.23 4.52 3.87
CA LEU A 86 13.45 5.29 2.90
C LEU A 86 12.42 6.17 3.65
N PRO A 87 12.86 7.15 4.46
CA PRO A 87 11.99 7.84 5.40
C PRO A 87 11.06 8.87 4.74
N GLY A 88 9.96 9.20 5.43
CA GLY A 88 9.14 10.37 5.10
C GLY A 88 7.93 10.13 4.20
N SER A 89 7.62 8.87 3.88
CA SER A 89 6.37 8.53 3.19
C SER A 89 5.14 8.86 4.04
N ARG A 90 3.99 9.03 3.38
CA ARG A 90 2.77 9.60 3.99
C ARG A 90 1.63 8.58 4.03
N LEU A 91 0.71 8.77 4.97
CA LEU A 91 -0.53 7.99 5.07
C LEU A 91 -1.68 8.76 4.43
N TYR A 92 -2.54 8.07 3.68
CA TYR A 92 -3.91 8.50 3.39
C TYR A 92 -4.88 7.72 4.30
N PRO A 93 -5.32 8.29 5.44
CA PRO A 93 -6.01 7.53 6.49
C PRO A 93 -7.38 6.99 6.06
N GLY A 94 -8.16 7.78 5.32
CA GLY A 94 -9.48 7.34 4.87
C GLY A 94 -9.43 6.22 3.83
N SER A 95 -8.30 6.08 3.12
CA SER A 95 -7.95 4.86 2.38
C SER A 95 -9.03 4.43 1.37
N TRP A 96 -9.17 3.13 1.10
CA TRP A 96 -10.17 2.63 0.15
C TRP A 96 -11.60 2.92 0.58
N SER A 97 -11.94 2.75 1.86
CA SER A 97 -13.31 2.97 2.36
C SER A 97 -13.79 4.42 2.14
N GLU A 98 -12.92 5.41 2.33
CA GLU A 98 -13.23 6.81 1.97
C GLU A 98 -13.22 7.03 0.46
N TRP A 99 -12.30 6.40 -0.29
CA TRP A 99 -12.24 6.58 -1.73
C TRP A 99 -13.49 6.07 -2.44
N CYS A 100 -13.91 4.83 -2.15
CA CYS A 100 -15.00 4.17 -2.84
C CYS A 100 -16.40 4.61 -2.38
N SER A 101 -16.50 5.41 -1.30
CA SER A 101 -17.79 5.94 -0.83
C SER A 101 -18.33 7.07 -1.71
N ASP A 102 -17.45 7.71 -2.49
CA ASP A 102 -17.81 8.71 -3.48
C ASP A 102 -17.90 8.05 -4.88
N PRO A 103 -19.11 7.83 -5.42
CA PRO A 103 -19.29 7.15 -6.70
C PRO A 103 -18.76 7.94 -7.91
N ALA A 104 -18.42 9.22 -7.74
CA ALA A 104 -17.80 10.02 -8.79
C ALA A 104 -16.29 9.76 -8.94
N ARG A 105 -15.65 9.13 -7.95
CA ARG A 105 -14.21 8.82 -8.00
C ARG A 105 -13.94 7.58 -8.85
N PRO A 106 -12.89 7.59 -9.68
CA PRO A 106 -12.59 6.47 -10.55
C PRO A 106 -12.08 5.26 -9.76
N VAL A 107 -12.38 4.07 -10.28
CA VAL A 107 -12.00 2.77 -9.72
C VAL A 107 -11.31 1.95 -10.81
N ALA A 108 -10.16 1.36 -10.49
CA ALA A 108 -9.44 0.40 -11.34
C ALA A 108 -9.56 -1.04 -10.78
N ARG A 109 -9.29 -2.04 -11.61
CA ARG A 109 -9.35 -3.48 -11.27
C ARG A 109 -8.20 -4.23 -11.93
#